data_AF-A0A916E9L4-F1
#
_entry.id   AF-A0A916E9L4-F1
#
_cell.length_a   1.000
_cell.length_b   1.000
_cell.length_c   1.000
_cell.angle_alpha   90.00
_cell.angle_beta   90.00
_cell.angle_gamma   90.00
#
_symmetry.space_group_name_H-M   'P 1'
#
loop_
_entity.id
_entity.type
_entity.pdbx_description
1 polymer ?
#
loop_
_entity_poly.entity_id
_entity_poly.type
_entity_poly.pdbx_seq_one_letter_code
_entity_poly.pdbx_strand_id
1 'polypeptide(L)' 'MCLKDDGLDPSHYVSAPEMFNDSLYKSSGAELKLMTDMDEYLMVENGIREGITMASHRYAKANNLKCPDYDSSKPTT' A
#
# COMPACT_ATOMS: atom_id res chain seq x y z
N MET A 1 -12.14 11.03 -10.95
CA MET A 1 -11.92 12.12 -9.99
C MET A 1 -11.97 13.46 -10.67
N CYS A 2 -13.18 13.83 -11.08
CA CYS A 2 -13.49 15.15 -11.60
C CYS A 2 -14.98 15.43 -11.39
N LEU A 3 -15.40 16.66 -11.65
CA LEU A 3 -16.81 17.06 -11.48
C LEU A 3 -17.77 16.18 -12.28
N LYS A 4 -17.35 15.63 -13.42
CA LYS A 4 -18.20 14.76 -14.26
C LYS A 4 -18.39 13.37 -13.67
N ASP A 5 -17.32 12.78 -13.13
CA ASP A 5 -17.34 11.39 -12.67
C ASP A 5 -17.84 11.29 -11.22
N ASP A 6 -17.33 12.17 -10.36
CA ASP A 6 -17.52 12.10 -8.91
C ASP A 6 -18.37 13.25 -8.37
N GLY A 7 -18.69 14.25 -9.19
CA GLY A 7 -19.39 15.46 -8.73
C GLY A 7 -18.57 16.28 -7.72
N LEU A 8 -17.25 16.16 -7.73
CA LEU A 8 -16.32 16.90 -6.89
C LEU A 8 -15.50 17.87 -7.76
N ASP A 9 -15.43 19.13 -7.34
CA ASP A 9 -14.59 20.15 -7.99
C ASP A 9 -13.22 20.23 -7.30
N PRO A 10 -12.11 19.93 -8.00
CA PRO A 10 -10.77 20.05 -7.43
C PRO A 10 -10.44 21.43 -6.87
N SER A 11 -11.10 22.50 -7.34
CA SER A 11 -10.85 23.87 -6.86
C SER A 11 -11.24 24.10 -5.39
N HIS A 12 -12.06 23.21 -4.82
CA HIS A 12 -12.52 23.28 -3.43
C HIS A 12 -11.62 22.52 -2.44
N TYR A 13 -10.58 21.83 -2.92
CA TYR A 13 -9.72 20.99 -2.09
C TYR A 13 -8.32 21.57 -1.97
N VAL A 14 -7.74 21.48 -0.77
CA VAL A 14 -6.37 21.96 -0.52
C VAL A 14 -5.34 20.99 -1.12
N SER A 15 -5.68 19.70 -1.17
CA SER A 15 -4.79 18.67 -1.68
C SER A 15 -5.53 17.54 -2.40
N ALA A 16 -4.81 16.84 -3.29
CA ALA A 16 -5.37 15.70 -4.02
C ALA A 16 -5.81 14.52 -3.12
N PRO A 17 -5.09 14.15 -2.04
CA PRO A 17 -5.53 13.08 -1.15
C PRO A 17 -6.88 13.36 -0.46
N GLU A 18 -7.14 14.62 -0.11
CA GLU A 18 -8.41 15.04 0.50
C GLU A 18 -9.58 14.81 -0.47
N MET A 19 -9.43 15.28 -1.71
CA MET A 19 -10.41 15.03 -2.79
C MET A 19 -10.58 13.52 -3.07
N PHE A 20 -9.49 12.76 -3.04
CA PHE A 20 -9.52 11.32 -3.27
C PHE A 20 -10.32 10.60 -2.19
N ASN A 21 -10.11 10.98 -0.93
CA ASN A 21 -10.81 10.42 0.21
C ASN A 21 -12.34 10.64 0.08
N ASP A 22 -12.75 11.86 -0.25
CA ASP A 22 -14.17 12.20 -0.46
C ASP A 22 -14.79 11.42 -1.62
N SER A 23 -14.11 11.29 -2.76
CA SER A 23 -14.58 10.48 -3.90
C SER A 23 -14.72 9.00 -3.52
N LEU A 24 -13.81 8.47 -2.71
CA LEU A 24 -13.85 7.09 -2.22
C LEU A 24 -15.07 6.84 -1.32
N TYR A 25 -15.36 7.73 -0.37
CA TYR A 25 -16.55 7.59 0.48
C TYR A 25 -17.84 7.77 -0.33
N LYS A 26 -17.88 8.72 -1.26
CA LYS A 26 -19.03 8.96 -2.12
C LYS A 26 -19.35 7.77 -3.04
N SER A 27 -18.33 7.12 -3.60
CA SER A 27 -18.50 5.96 -4.49
C SER A 27 -18.84 4.67 -3.73
N SER A 28 -18.29 4.47 -2.53
CA SER A 28 -18.58 3.30 -1.71
C SER A 28 -19.91 3.39 -0.94
N GLY A 29 -20.42 4.60 -0.69
CA GLY A 29 -21.61 4.83 0.14
C GLY A 29 -21.38 4.47 1.61
N ALA A 30 -20.13 4.25 2.02
CA ALA A 30 -19.79 3.94 3.40
C ALA A 30 -19.94 5.18 4.27
N GLU A 31 -20.66 5.04 5.39
CA GLU A 31 -20.81 6.08 6.39
C GLU A 31 -19.93 5.76 7.60
N LEU A 32 -19.12 6.71 8.03
CA LEU A 32 -18.31 6.58 9.24
C LEU A 32 -19.10 7.12 10.44
N LYS A 33 -19.05 6.38 11.55
CA LYS A 33 -19.50 6.89 12.85
C LYS A 33 -18.57 8.02 13.27
N LEU A 34 -19.14 9.15 13.69
CA LEU A 34 -18.39 10.21 14.35
C LEU A 34 -17.81 9.68 15.68
N MET A 35 -16.48 9.66 15.78
CA MET A 35 -15.77 9.28 17.01
C MET A 35 -15.90 10.42 18.01
N THR A 36 -16.59 10.16 19.11
CA THR A 36 -16.78 11.14 20.21
C THR A 36 -15.90 10.84 21.41
N ASP A 37 -15.40 9.61 21.49
CA ASP A 37 -14.52 9.14 22.57
C ASP A 37 -13.06 9.11 22.10
N MET A 38 -12.14 9.49 22.98
CA MET A 38 -10.71 9.46 22.73
C MET A 38 -10.21 8.03 22.57
N ASP A 39 -10.78 7.06 23.29
CA ASP A 39 -10.38 5.66 23.18
C ASP A 39 -10.75 5.06 21.81
N GLU A 40 -11.91 5.45 21.25
CA GLU A 40 -12.31 5.06 19.88
C GLU A 40 -11.33 5.61 18.84
N TYR A 41 -10.95 6.89 18.97
CA TYR A 41 -9.97 7.53 18.10
C TYR A 41 -8.60 6.85 18.19
N LEU A 42 -8.10 6.64 19.41
CA LEU A 42 -6.80 5.99 19.64
C LEU A 42 -6.78 4.55 19.15
N MET A 43 -7.90 3.83 19.19
CA MET A 43 -7.98 2.48 18.62
C MET A 43 -7.72 2.49 17.11
N VAL A 44 -8.30 3.45 16.39
CA VAL A 44 -8.12 3.57 14.93
C VAL A 44 -6.72 4.07 14.60
N GLU A 45 -6.27 5.15 15.21
CA GLU A 45 -4.93 5.73 14.99
C GLU A 45 -3.82 4.71 15.25
N ASN A 46 -3.87 4.02 16.40
CA ASN A 46 -2.88 2.99 16.72
C ASN A 46 -2.98 1.74 15.83
N GLY A 47 -4.11 1.57 15.11
CA GLY A 47 -4.34 0.51 14.14
C GLY A 47 -3.79 0.82 12.75
N ILE A 48 -3.56 2.09 12.41
CA ILE A 48 -3.03 2.49 11.10
C ILE A 48 -1.60 1.95 10.95
N ARG A 49 -1.34 1.31 9.80
CA ARG A 49 -0.03 0.79 9.42
C ARG A 49 0.32 1.33 8.04
N GLU A 50 1.57 1.70 7.87
CA GLU A 50 2.09 2.06 6.56
C GLU A 50 2.31 0.81 5.69
N GLY A 51 2.75 1.03 4.45
CA GLY A 51 3.10 -0.04 3.54
C GLY A 51 4.23 -0.90 4.10
N ILE A 52 4.07 -2.23 4.01
CA ILE A 52 5.14 -3.16 4.33
C ILE A 52 6.16 -3.15 3.19
N THR A 53 7.41 -2.82 3.49
CA THR A 53 8.52 -2.97 2.54
C THR A 53 9.34 -4.20 2.91
N MET A 54 9.32 -5.23 2.07
CA MET A 54 10.13 -6.43 2.24
C MET A 54 11.26 -6.48 1.21
N ALA A 55 12.51 -6.37 1.68
CA ALA A 55 13.69 -6.64 0.87
C ALA A 55 14.19 -8.06 1.16
N SER A 56 13.63 -9.05 0.45
CA SER A 56 14.07 -10.45 0.58
C SER A 56 15.28 -10.72 -0.32
N HIS A 57 16.28 -11.44 0.19
CA HIS A 57 17.28 -12.07 -0.68
C HIS A 57 16.61 -13.18 -1.49
N ARG A 58 16.54 -13.01 -2.81
CA ARG A 58 16.14 -14.11 -3.69
C ARG A 58 17.21 -15.19 -3.59
N TYR A 59 16.79 -16.44 -3.43
CA TYR A 59 17.73 -17.55 -3.53
C TYR A 59 18.35 -17.56 -4.92
N ALA A 60 19.67 -17.43 -4.97
CA ALA A 60 20.48 -17.57 -6.17
C ALA A 60 21.66 -18.46 -5.83
N LYS A 61 21.87 -19.50 -6.63
CA LYS A 61 22.99 -20.43 -6.50
C LYS A 61 23.66 -20.55 -7.86
N ALA A 62 24.92 -20.13 -7.93
CA ALA A 62 25.75 -20.30 -9.12
C ALA A 62 26.25 -21.75 -9.20
N ASN A 63 26.36 -22.29 -10.41
CA ASN A 63 27.01 -23.56 -10.65
C ASN A 63 28.35 -23.33 -11.35
N ASN A 64 29.27 -22.69 -10.64
CA ASN A 64 30.60 -22.37 -11.17
C ASN A 64 31.63 -23.38 -10.62
N LEU A 65 32.61 -23.77 -11.44
CA LEU A 65 33.73 -24.66 -11.05
C LEU A 65 34.51 -24.17 -9.82
N LYS A 66 34.45 -22.87 -9.52
CA LYS A 66 35.10 -22.26 -8.33
C LYS A 66 34.24 -22.35 -7.06
N CYS A 67 32.97 -22.75 -7.17
CA CYS A 67 32.08 -22.92 -6.02
C CYS A 67 32.30 -24.31 -5.40
N PRO A 68 32.30 -24.41 -4.05
CA PRO A 68 32.56 -25.68 -3.35
C PRO A 68 31.47 -26.74 -3.58
N ASP A 69 30.30 -26.32 -4.02
CA ASP A 69 29.10 -27.11 -4.30
C ASP A 69 28.81 -27.25 -5.81
N TYR A 70 29.86 -27.16 -6.64
CA TYR A 70 29.80 -27.40 -8.08
C TYR A 70 29.28 -28.81 -8.40
N ASP A 71 28.37 -28.86 -9.36
CA ASP A 71 27.75 -30.09 -9.83
C ASP A 71 27.96 -30.22 -11.34
N SER A 72 28.79 -31.19 -11.74
CA SER A 72 29.11 -31.45 -13.15
C SER A 72 27.92 -31.98 -13.96
N SER A 73 26.84 -32.43 -13.32
CA SER A 73 25.60 -32.84 -14.00
C SER A 73 24.72 -31.67 -14.41
N LYS A 74 25.01 -30.45 -13.93
CA LYS A 74 24.25 -29.23 -14.21
C LYS A 74 25.02 -28.28 -15.13
N PRO A 75 24.32 -27.42 -15.89
CA PRO A 75 24.97 -26.43 -16.73
C PRO A 75 25.77 -25.43 -15.89
N THR A 76 26.97 -25.06 -16.37
CA THR A 76 27.80 -24.05 -15.71
C THR A 76 27.13 -22.69 -15.79
N THR A 77 26.94 -22.05 -14.65
CA THR A 77 26.31 -20.72 -14.50
C THR A 77 27.15 -19.80 -13.64
#